data_AF-A0A1Z4NCH2-F1
#
_entry.id   AF-A0A1Z4NCH2-F1
#
_cell.length_a   1.000
_cell.length_b   1.000
_cell.length_c   1.000
_cell.angle_alpha   90.00
_cell.angle_beta   90.00
_cell.angle_gamma   90.00
#
_symmetry.space_group_name_H-M   'P 1'
#
loop_
_entity.id
_entity.type
_entity.pdbx_description
1 polymer ?
#
loop_
_entity_poly.entity_id
_entity_poly.type
_entity_poly.pdbx_seq_one_letter_code
_entity_poly.pdbx_strand_id
1 'polypeptide(L)'
;MGLDETIERRWGQRIAARGIYRDPVRSSHEHVVKASGLRWISLMLLAAIPWAQRVWALPFLTVLPPSERYHEQRGNRHKTLTDWARQMLKQVRRWLPTRDIFDFF
;
A
#
# COMPACT_ATOMS: atom_id res chain seq x y z
N MET A 1 6.94 -8.68 -8.18
CA MET A 1 5.70 -7.86 -8.19
C MET A 1 6.06 -6.45 -7.73
N GLY A 2 5.29 -5.44 -8.13
CA GLY A 2 5.48 -4.07 -7.68
C GLY A 2 4.55 -3.74 -6.51
N LEU A 3 4.95 -2.84 -5.62
CA LEU A 3 4.10 -2.32 -4.55
C LEU A 3 4.16 -0.79 -4.59
N ASP A 4 3.00 -0.16 -4.52
CA ASP A 4 2.86 1.29 -4.54
C ASP A 4 1.91 1.75 -3.43
N GLU A 5 2.23 2.88 -2.82
CA GLU A 5 1.42 3.54 -1.81
C GLU A 5 0.79 4.80 -2.39
N THR A 6 -0.50 4.99 -2.18
CA THR A 6 -1.20 6.22 -2.58
C THR A 6 -2.08 6.74 -1.45
N ILE A 7 -2.20 8.07 -1.37
CA ILE A 7 -3.05 8.74 -0.39
C ILE A 7 -4.27 9.30 -1.11
N GLU A 8 -5.42 8.71 -0.85
CA GLU A 8 -6.71 9.24 -1.28
C GLU A 8 -7.13 10.39 -0.34
N ARG A 9 -7.24 11.59 -0.90
CA ARG A 9 -7.64 12.80 -0.15
C ARG A 9 -9.16 12.89 0.00
N ARG A 10 -9.77 11.91 0.66
CA ARG A 10 -11.21 11.85 0.94
C ARG A 10 -11.53 12.14 2.40
N TRP A 11 -12.62 12.88 2.63
CA TRP A 11 -13.00 13.44 3.92
C TRP A 11 -14.50 13.20 4.18
N GLY A 12 -14.87 12.95 5.43
CA GLY A 12 -16.27 12.79 5.83
C GLY A 12 -16.42 12.19 7.23
N GLN A 13 -17.55 12.49 7.89
CA GLN A 13 -17.82 12.02 9.26
C GLN A 13 -17.83 10.49 9.39
N ARG A 14 -18.16 9.77 8.31
CA ARG A 14 -18.17 8.29 8.28
C ARG A 14 -16.81 7.67 7.90
N ILE A 15 -15.79 8.49 7.60
CA ILE A 15 -14.47 7.99 7.17
C ILE A 15 -13.58 7.83 8.42
N ALA A 16 -13.83 6.77 9.17
CA ALA A 16 -13.16 6.50 10.44
C ALA A 16 -11.68 6.13 10.27
N ALA A 17 -11.28 5.55 9.12
CA ALA A 17 -9.91 5.12 8.85
C ALA A 17 -8.96 6.26 8.42
N ARG A 18 -9.44 7.51 8.39
CA ARG A 18 -8.65 8.67 8.02
C ARG A 18 -7.45 8.82 8.96
N GLY A 19 -6.27 9.01 8.36
CA GLY A 19 -5.02 9.24 9.07
C GLY A 19 -4.29 10.46 8.55
N ILE A 20 -3.16 10.75 9.18
CA ILE A 20 -2.19 11.75 8.73
C ILE A 20 -0.95 10.97 8.32
N TYR A 21 -0.51 11.15 7.09
CA TYR A 21 0.60 10.42 6.48
C TYR A 21 1.61 11.38 5.87
N ARG A 22 2.83 10.93 5.64
CA ARG A 22 3.81 11.67 4.85
C ARG A 22 3.34 11.71 3.39
N ASP A 23 3.32 12.88 2.77
CA ASP A 23 3.01 13.04 1.36
C ASP A 23 4.31 12.85 0.55
N PRO A 24 4.53 11.72 -0.12
CA PRO A 24 5.80 11.44 -0.78
C PRO A 24 6.07 12.38 -1.96
N VAL A 25 5.02 12.92 -2.60
CA VAL A 25 5.14 13.81 -3.75
C VAL A 25 5.56 15.22 -3.33
N ARG A 26 5.08 15.67 -2.17
CA ARG A 26 5.36 17.02 -1.65
C ARG A 26 6.50 17.07 -0.64
N SER A 27 6.97 15.92 -0.16
CA SER A 27 8.07 15.86 0.80
C SER A 27 9.41 15.73 0.08
N SER A 28 10.42 16.45 0.56
CA SER A 28 11.83 16.22 0.25
C SER A 28 12.53 15.51 1.41
N HIS A 29 13.85 15.30 1.30
CA HIS A 29 14.67 14.79 2.40
C HIS A 29 14.74 15.77 3.57
N GLU A 30 14.71 17.07 3.31
CA GLU A 30 14.80 18.12 4.33
C GLU A 30 13.43 18.58 4.83
N HIS A 31 12.38 18.45 4.01
CA HIS A 31 11.04 18.93 4.32
C HIS A 31 9.99 17.82 4.22
N VAL A 32 9.42 17.43 5.36
CA VAL A 32 8.37 16.41 5.42
C VAL A 32 7.01 17.08 5.46
N VAL A 33 6.28 17.01 4.34
CA VAL A 33 4.89 17.45 4.25
C VAL A 33 3.98 16.31 4.68
N LYS A 34 3.03 16.60 5.57
CA LYS A 34 2.01 15.65 5.99
C LYS A 34 0.69 15.94 5.29
N ALA A 35 0.05 14.90 4.76
CA ALA A 35 -1.28 14.96 4.18
C ALA A 35 -2.27 14.12 5.02
N SER A 36 -3.48 14.64 5.17
CA SER A 36 -4.61 13.88 5.75
C SER A 36 -5.36 13.15 4.65
N GLY A 37 -5.72 11.90 4.89
CA GLY A 37 -6.46 11.09 3.93
C GLY A 37 -6.56 9.62 4.32
N LEU A 38 -6.90 8.80 3.32
CA LEU A 38 -6.89 7.35 3.38
C LEU A 38 -5.63 6.84 2.68
N ARG A 39 -4.84 6.04 3.37
CA ARG A 39 -3.63 5.43 2.80
C ARG A 39 -3.98 4.08 2.20
N TRP A 40 -3.73 3.92 0.91
CA TRP A 40 -3.91 2.70 0.16
C TRP A 40 -2.56 2.11 -0.22
N ILE A 41 -2.47 0.79 -0.21
CA ILE A 41 -1.36 0.03 -0.79
C ILE A 41 -1.92 -0.80 -1.94
N SER A 42 -1.22 -0.79 -3.07
CA SER A 42 -1.55 -1.58 -4.24
C SER A 42 -0.39 -2.53 -4.58
N LEU A 43 -0.69 -3.83 -4.67
CA LEU A 43 0.20 -4.84 -5.22
C LEU A 43 -0.11 -5.03 -6.70
N MET A 44 0.93 -4.95 -7.52
CA MET A 44 0.86 -4.88 -8.97
C MET A 44 1.65 -6.00 -9.64
N LEU A 45 1.08 -6.56 -10.70
CA LEU A 45 1.79 -7.42 -11.62
C LEU A 45 2.57 -6.55 -12.60
N LEU A 46 3.88 -6.72 -12.65
CA LEU A 46 4.74 -6.09 -13.65
C LEU A 46 4.80 -7.00 -14.87
N ALA A 47 4.15 -6.58 -15.96
CA ALA A 47 4.08 -7.34 -17.20
C ALA A 47 4.71 -6.54 -18.33
N ALA A 48 5.66 -7.15 -19.05
CA ALA A 48 6.15 -6.60 -20.30
C ALA A 48 5.06 -6.74 -21.36
N ILE A 49 4.64 -5.62 -21.95
CA ILE A 49 3.66 -5.64 -23.04
C ILE A 49 4.44 -5.67 -24.36
N PRO A 50 4.40 -6.78 -25.13
CA PRO A 50 5.28 -6.99 -26.27
C PRO A 50 5.21 -5.87 -27.32
N TRP A 51 4.00 -5.37 -27.60
CA TRP A 51 3.78 -4.32 -28.60
C TRP A 51 4.06 -2.91 -28.10
N ALA A 52 4.06 -2.69 -26.79
CA ALA A 52 4.27 -1.36 -26.22
C ALA A 52 5.74 -1.08 -25.86
N GLN A 53 6.62 -2.09 -25.99
CA GLN A 53 8.04 -2.04 -25.60
C GLN A 53 8.27 -1.44 -24.20
N ARG A 54 7.28 -1.63 -23.30
CA ARG A 54 7.25 -1.05 -21.95
C ARG A 54 6.70 -2.07 -20.96
N VAL A 55 7.18 -1.99 -19.72
CA VAL A 55 6.62 -2.73 -18.58
C VAL A 55 5.45 -1.94 -18.02
N TRP A 56 4.31 -2.59 -17.87
CA TRP A 56 3.13 -2.00 -17.26
C TRP A 56 2.93 -2.58 -15.86
N ALA A 57 2.53 -1.71 -14.93
CA ALA A 57 2.15 -2.11 -13.59
C ALA A 57 0.63 -2.25 -13.53
N LEU A 58 0.16 -3.49 -13.38
CA LEU A 58 -1.25 -3.84 -13.36
C LEU A 58 -1.70 -4.10 -11.90
N PRO A 59 -2.42 -3.17 -11.25
CA PRO A 59 -2.91 -3.35 -9.89
C PRO A 59 -3.99 -4.42 -9.84
N PHE A 60 -3.83 -5.37 -8.91
CA PHE A 60 -4.79 -6.46 -8.74
C PHE A 60 -5.17 -6.75 -7.29
N LEU A 61 -4.37 -6.30 -6.31
CA LEU A 61 -4.67 -6.44 -4.89
C LEU A 61 -4.43 -5.12 -4.17
N THR A 62 -5.49 -4.49 -3.70
CA THR A 62 -5.44 -3.23 -2.95
C THR A 62 -5.88 -3.44 -1.51
N VAL A 63 -5.19 -2.78 -0.59
CA VAL A 63 -5.49 -2.82 0.86
C VAL A 63 -5.48 -1.41 1.40
N LEU A 64 -6.38 -1.13 2.35
CA LEU A 64 -6.44 0.12 3.10
C LEU A 64 -5.81 -0.09 4.49
N PRO A 65 -4.46 0.04 4.64
CA PRO A 65 -3.82 -0.05 5.94
C PRO A 65 -4.27 1.10 6.85
N PRO A 66 -4.87 0.82 8.02
CA PRO A 66 -5.23 1.87 8.97
C PRO A 66 -3.98 2.59 9.53
N SER A 67 -4.18 3.83 9.99
CA SER A 67 -3.11 4.59 10.64
C SER A 67 -2.74 3.99 12.00
N GLU A 68 -1.55 4.33 12.50
CA GLU A 68 -1.11 3.97 13.84
C GLU A 68 -2.11 4.44 14.90
N ARG A 69 -2.46 5.73 14.85
CA ARG A 69 -3.48 6.33 15.72
C ARG A 69 -4.84 5.62 15.67
N TYR A 70 -5.25 5.12 14.50
CA TYR A 70 -6.51 4.35 14.37
C TYR A 70 -6.46 3.04 15.17
N HIS A 71 -5.30 2.38 15.19
CA HIS A 71 -5.09 1.15 15.93
C HIS A 71 -4.96 1.40 17.43
N GLU A 72 -4.21 2.42 17.84
CA GLU A 72 -4.07 2.84 19.24
C GLU A 72 -5.43 3.10 19.89
N GLN A 73 -6.30 3.85 19.22
CA GLN A 73 -7.66 4.16 19.73
C GLN A 73 -8.54 2.92 19.93
N ARG A 74 -8.20 1.80 19.28
CA ARG A 74 -8.94 0.54 19.39
C ARG A 74 -8.18 -0.54 20.16
N GLY A 75 -7.03 -0.20 20.77
CA GLY A 75 -6.19 -1.17 21.48
C GLY A 75 -5.60 -2.26 20.58
N ASN A 76 -5.50 -2.03 19.27
CA ASN A 76 -4.99 -3.00 18.32
C ASN A 76 -3.49 -2.77 18.05
N ARG A 77 -2.75 -3.84 17.76
CA ARG A 77 -1.35 -3.73 17.33
C ARG A 77 -1.26 -3.06 15.96
N HIS A 78 -0.47 -1.99 15.86
CA HIS A 78 -0.14 -1.37 14.58
C HIS A 78 0.75 -2.31 13.73
N LYS A 79 0.47 -2.34 12.43
CA LYS A 79 1.28 -3.06 11.42
C LYS A 79 1.98 -2.04 10.54
N THR A 80 3.28 -2.22 10.36
CA THR A 80 4.06 -1.40 9.44
C THR A 80 3.64 -1.63 7.99
N LEU A 81 4.04 -0.75 7.08
CA LEU A 81 3.81 -0.95 5.63
C LEU A 81 4.42 -2.26 5.13
N THR A 82 5.60 -2.61 5.62
CA THR A 82 6.27 -3.87 5.31
C THR A 82 5.51 -5.08 5.84
N ASP A 83 4.89 -4.98 7.01
CA ASP A 83 4.04 -6.06 7.53
C ASP A 83 2.80 -6.28 6.67
N TRP A 84 2.17 -5.19 6.20
CA TRP A 84 1.08 -5.25 5.24
C TRP A 84 1.52 -5.85 3.91
N ALA A 85 2.66 -5.43 3.37
CA ALA A 85 3.23 -5.97 2.14
C ALA A 85 3.47 -7.49 2.25
N ARG A 86 4.08 -7.93 3.36
CA ARG A 86 4.30 -9.36 3.63
C ARG A 86 2.98 -10.13 3.73
N GLN A 87 1.95 -9.57 4.35
CA GLN A 87 0.62 -10.21 4.41
C GLN A 87 -0.04 -10.30 3.03
N MET A 88 0.06 -9.25 2.21
CA MET A 88 -0.44 -9.26 0.84
C MET A 88 0.27 -10.34 0.01
N LEU A 89 1.60 -10.45 0.09
CA LEU A 89 2.35 -11.49 -0.61
C LEU A 89 1.98 -12.90 -0.16
N LYS A 90 1.83 -13.13 1.15
CA LYS A 90 1.35 -14.42 1.67
C LYS A 90 -0.02 -14.79 1.10
N GLN A 91 -0.92 -13.81 0.96
CA GLN A 91 -2.22 -14.01 0.34
C GLN A 91 -2.07 -14.44 -1.13
N VAL A 92 -1.19 -13.79 -1.89
CA VAL A 92 -0.95 -14.16 -3.29
C VAL A 92 -0.30 -15.54 -3.42
N ARG A 93 0.67 -15.87 -2.56
CA ARG A 93 1.29 -17.21 -2.53
C ARG A 93 0.27 -18.30 -2.25
N ARG A 94 -0.73 -18.02 -1.42
CA ARG A 94 -1.85 -18.93 -1.18
C ARG A 94 -2.75 -19.09 -2.42
N TRP A 95 -2.93 -18.04 -3.21
CA TRP A 95 -3.70 -18.09 -4.46
C TRP A 95 -2.96 -18.81 -5.60
N LEU A 96 -1.63 -18.75 -5.63
CA LEU A 96 -0.78 -19.29 -6.69
C LEU A 96 0.28 -20.26 -6.10
N PRO A 97 -0.14 -21.42 -5.56
CA PRO A 97 0.74 -22.29 -4.78
C PRO A 97 1.89 -22.91 -5.59
N THR A 98 1.74 -23.04 -6.91
CA THR A 98 2.71 -23.66 -7.83
C THR A 98 3.66 -22.66 -8.48
N ARG A 99 3.55 -21.36 -8.18
CA ARG A 99 4.34 -20.31 -8.81
C ARG A 99 5.37 -19.77 -7.84
N ASP A 100 6.63 -19.73 -8.26
CA ASP A 100 7.70 -19.13 -7.45
C ASP A 100 7.51 -17.63 -7.34
N ILE A 101 7.03 -17.20 -6.18
CA ILE A 101 6.99 -15.80 -5.77
C ILE A 101 8.14 -15.63 -4.78
N PHE A 102 9.21 -14.94 -5.20
CA PHE A 102 10.31 -14.57 -4.34
C PHE A 102 9.90 -13.38 -3.47
N ASP A 103 9.90 -13.58 -2.15
CA ASP A 103 9.68 -12.53 -1.16
C ASP A 103 11.01 -11.80 -0.92
N PHE A 104 11.20 -10.62 -1.52
CA PHE A 104 12.29 -9.70 -1.17
C PHE A 104 11.72 -8.63 -0.21
N PHE A 105 11.74 -8.92 1.10
CA PHE A 105 11.36 -7.97 2.16
C PHE A 105 12.18 -8.19 3.44
#